data_AF-A0A523FNE1-F1
#
_entry.id   AF-A0A523FNE1-F1
#
_cell.length_a   1.000
_cell.length_b   1.000
_cell.length_c   1.000
_cell.angle_alpha   90.00
_cell.angle_beta   90.00
_cell.angle_gamma   90.00
#
_symmetry.space_group_name_H-M   'P 1'
#
loop_
_entity.id
_entity.type
_entity.pdbx_description
1 polymer ?
#
loop_
_entity_poly.entity_id
_entity_poly.type
_entity_poly.pdbx_seq_one_letter_code
_entity_poly.pdbx_strand_id
1 'polypeptide(L)'
;MSELSSVMSPTDVIAVAKRLILAGQTDPARRLLLDIADEAEDPVEVTFLLASIAVAEKRFDDAIDLYRDILTDQPGLTRVRLELPRTLFLNEEYEASEHHFRLVLATEPKGPVATNIRKFLDAIWDRRTFRYTFAFAVAPDSNINVAPEDERVDLFGLPFTLDGDAQKTSGVGIVASGGIEYLPRLSDRAKLQTNLYVRHSQYSGDTFDDTFVSLNSGPAFHWSRTTLIIQATGYYRWFGHSAYNRSIGGRATLQHDLSRKWRLNTTLAYEHVNYFDNNSLDGPVYSLYASATYGLTSRSFLRMFSAFRYERAKALSLRNWETRLGVGYYQELPWGIIAYLQPEVTYNP
;
A
#
# COMPACT_ATOMS: atom_id res chain seq x y z
N MET A 1 -0.80 -50.66 5.12
CA MET A 1 -1.65 -49.48 5.39
C MET A 1 -2.54 -49.09 4.20
N SER A 2 -2.47 -49.79 3.05
CA SER A 2 -3.49 -49.69 1.97
C SER A 2 -4.82 -50.38 2.31
N GLU A 3 -5.09 -50.69 3.58
CA GLU A 3 -6.31 -51.41 3.99
C GLU A 3 -7.41 -50.46 4.52
N LEU A 4 -7.05 -49.26 5.01
CA LEU A 4 -8.04 -48.30 5.53
C LEU A 4 -8.88 -47.66 4.42
N SER A 5 -8.32 -47.46 3.21
CA SER A 5 -9.07 -46.98 2.03
C SER A 5 -10.01 -48.04 1.45
N SER A 6 -9.85 -49.32 1.82
CA SER A 6 -10.73 -50.40 1.33
C SER A 6 -12.05 -50.54 2.10
N VAL A 7 -12.22 -49.85 3.24
CA VAL A 7 -13.37 -49.99 4.14
C VAL A 7 -14.12 -48.68 4.41
N MET A 8 -13.48 -47.52 4.19
CA MET A 8 -14.05 -46.20 4.51
C MET A 8 -14.26 -45.36 3.26
N SER A 9 -15.40 -44.67 3.16
CA SER A 9 -15.62 -43.70 2.08
C SER A 9 -14.72 -42.46 2.26
N PRO A 10 -14.39 -41.70 1.20
CA PRO A 10 -13.65 -40.44 1.32
C PRO A 10 -14.26 -39.47 2.35
N THR A 11 -15.59 -39.42 2.47
CA THR A 11 -16.29 -38.64 3.48
C THR A 11 -15.98 -39.09 4.91
N ASP A 12 -15.94 -40.40 5.15
CA ASP A 12 -15.58 -40.96 6.47
C ASP A 12 -14.11 -40.66 6.82
N VAL A 13 -13.22 -40.72 5.82
CA VAL A 13 -11.80 -40.37 5.97
C VAL A 13 -11.64 -38.91 6.38
N ILE A 14 -12.37 -37.98 5.74
CA ILE A 14 -12.38 -36.56 6.12
C ILE A 14 -12.86 -36.37 7.57
N ALA A 15 -13.90 -37.09 7.99
CA ALA A 15 -14.40 -37.02 9.36
C ALA A 15 -13.40 -37.56 10.40
N VAL A 16 -12.59 -38.56 10.05
CA VAL A 16 -11.48 -39.04 10.88
C VAL A 16 -10.34 -38.02 10.89
N ALA A 17 -9.93 -37.50 9.74
CA ALA A 17 -8.89 -36.49 9.63
C ALA A 17 -9.20 -35.25 10.48
N LYS A 18 -10.44 -34.76 10.47
CA LYS A 18 -10.90 -33.65 11.33
C LYS A 18 -10.69 -33.94 12.82
N ARG A 19 -11.03 -35.16 13.27
CA ARG A 19 -10.84 -35.58 14.68
C ARG A 19 -9.35 -35.67 15.03
N LEU A 20 -8.52 -36.17 14.13
CA LEU A 20 -7.07 -36.24 14.32
C LEU A 20 -6.45 -34.85 14.40
N ILE A 21 -6.87 -33.90 13.55
CA ILE A 21 -6.44 -32.49 13.62
C ILE A 21 -6.78 -31.88 14.97
N LEU A 22 -8.02 -32.07 15.45
CA LEU A 22 -8.45 -31.58 16.77
C LEU A 22 -7.65 -32.21 17.93
N ALA A 23 -7.19 -33.45 17.76
CA ALA A 23 -6.34 -34.14 18.72
C ALA A 23 -4.84 -33.79 18.59
N GLY A 24 -4.46 -32.88 17.68
CA GLY A 24 -3.07 -32.52 17.40
C GLY A 24 -2.27 -33.59 16.65
N GLN A 25 -2.94 -34.63 16.15
CA GLN A 25 -2.33 -35.72 15.38
C GLN A 25 -2.27 -35.33 13.89
N THR A 26 -1.39 -34.37 13.57
CA THR A 26 -1.32 -33.77 12.23
C THR A 26 -0.75 -34.72 11.17
N ASP A 27 0.27 -35.52 11.50
CA ASP A 27 0.88 -36.47 10.56
C ASP A 27 -0.07 -37.56 10.07
N PRO A 28 -0.81 -38.29 10.94
CA PRO A 28 -1.80 -39.27 10.48
C PRO A 28 -2.93 -38.61 9.69
N ALA A 29 -3.39 -37.43 10.11
CA ALA A 29 -4.43 -36.69 9.40
C ALA A 29 -4.00 -36.31 7.98
N ARG A 30 -2.76 -35.83 7.83
CA ARG A 30 -2.19 -35.42 6.54
C ARG A 30 -2.12 -36.59 5.57
N ARG A 31 -1.63 -37.76 6.02
CA ARG A 31 -1.54 -38.97 5.18
C ARG A 31 -2.92 -39.39 4.69
N LEU A 32 -3.90 -39.48 5.60
CA LEU A 32 -5.27 -39.81 5.24
C LEU A 32 -5.87 -38.86 4.19
N LEU A 33 -5.62 -37.56 4.33
CA LEU A 33 -6.13 -36.55 3.39
C LEU A 33 -5.45 -36.63 2.02
N LEU A 34 -4.14 -36.89 1.98
CA LEU A 34 -3.41 -37.06 0.71
C LEU A 34 -3.83 -38.33 -0.02
N ASP A 35 -4.14 -39.42 0.71
CA ASP A 35 -4.57 -40.68 0.13
C ASP A 35 -5.92 -40.57 -0.62
N ILE A 36 -6.78 -39.61 -0.23
CA ILE A 36 -8.11 -39.40 -0.84
C ILE A 36 -8.19 -38.14 -1.72
N ALA A 37 -7.08 -37.42 -1.92
CA ALA A 37 -7.12 -36.08 -2.50
C ALA A 37 -7.76 -36.04 -3.90
N ASP A 38 -7.47 -37.05 -4.73
CA ASP A 38 -8.00 -37.16 -6.10
C ASP A 38 -9.41 -37.76 -6.16
N GLU A 39 -9.86 -38.42 -5.08
CA GLU A 39 -11.14 -39.12 -4.99
C GLU A 39 -12.20 -38.34 -4.20
N ALA A 40 -11.81 -37.22 -3.58
CA ALA A 40 -12.69 -36.42 -2.75
C ALA A 40 -13.76 -35.70 -3.59
N GLU A 41 -15.02 -35.84 -3.18
CA GLU A 41 -16.14 -35.11 -3.79
C GLU A 41 -16.00 -33.59 -3.60
N ASP A 42 -15.39 -33.16 -2.49
CA ASP A 42 -15.04 -31.76 -2.22
C ASP A 42 -13.52 -31.63 -2.03
N PRO A 43 -12.75 -31.44 -3.12
CA PRO A 43 -11.31 -31.22 -3.06
C PRO A 43 -10.94 -29.96 -2.26
N VAL A 44 -11.82 -28.95 -2.20
CA VAL A 44 -11.57 -27.70 -1.47
C VAL A 44 -11.56 -27.94 0.04
N GLU A 45 -12.43 -28.80 0.56
CA GLU A 45 -12.38 -29.18 1.98
C GLU A 45 -11.10 -29.95 2.32
N VAL A 46 -10.61 -30.83 1.42
CA VAL A 46 -9.33 -31.52 1.62
C VAL A 46 -8.18 -30.52 1.68
N THR A 47 -8.07 -29.62 0.70
CA THR A 47 -7.05 -28.56 0.66
C THR A 47 -7.13 -27.65 1.88
N PHE A 48 -8.34 -27.32 2.34
CA PHE A 48 -8.54 -26.51 3.54
C PHE A 48 -7.99 -27.21 4.80
N LEU A 49 -8.22 -28.51 4.94
CA LEU A 49 -7.72 -29.29 6.08
C LEU A 49 -6.20 -29.45 6.02
N LEU A 50 -5.63 -29.63 4.84
CA LEU A 50 -4.17 -29.62 4.64
C LEU A 50 -3.55 -28.27 5.03
N ALA A 51 -4.20 -27.15 4.67
CA ALA A 51 -3.77 -25.82 5.10
C ALA A 51 -3.85 -25.67 6.62
N SER A 52 -4.93 -26.18 7.25
CA SER A 52 -5.10 -26.16 8.71
C SER A 52 -4.02 -26.97 9.43
N ILE A 53 -3.63 -28.12 8.87
CA ILE A 53 -2.50 -28.94 9.33
C ILE A 53 -1.20 -28.15 9.23
N ALA A 54 -0.93 -27.52 8.09
CA ALA A 54 0.27 -26.70 7.88
C ALA A 54 0.36 -25.54 8.88
N VAL A 55 -0.76 -24.85 9.18
CA VAL A 55 -0.83 -23.84 10.26
C VAL A 55 -0.47 -24.45 11.63
N ALA A 56 -1.03 -25.62 11.98
CA ALA A 56 -0.75 -26.28 13.25
C ALA A 56 0.74 -26.67 13.39
N GLU A 57 1.37 -27.01 12.27
CA GLU A 57 2.80 -27.36 12.18
C GLU A 57 3.71 -26.14 12.03
N LYS A 58 3.16 -24.92 12.02
CA LYS A 58 3.87 -23.65 11.77
C LYS A 58 4.54 -23.55 10.39
N ARG A 59 4.08 -24.34 9.43
CA ARG A 59 4.43 -24.22 8.00
C ARG A 59 3.51 -23.17 7.37
N PHE A 60 3.74 -21.91 7.74
CA PHE A 60 2.81 -20.82 7.38
C PHE A 60 2.82 -20.52 5.89
N ASP A 61 3.97 -20.55 5.23
CA ASP A 61 4.08 -20.37 3.78
C ASP A 61 3.24 -21.41 3.03
N ASP A 62 3.40 -22.70 3.34
CA ASP A 62 2.60 -23.79 2.75
C ASP A 62 1.10 -23.58 2.96
N ALA A 63 0.69 -23.14 4.16
CA ALA A 63 -0.71 -22.86 4.46
C ALA A 63 -1.24 -21.66 3.65
N ILE A 64 -0.42 -20.62 3.48
CA ILE A 64 -0.76 -19.42 2.69
C ILE A 64 -0.99 -19.81 1.23
N ASP A 65 -0.11 -20.64 0.66
CA ASP A 65 -0.23 -21.09 -0.72
C ASP A 65 -1.49 -21.93 -0.91
N LEU A 66 -1.75 -22.91 -0.03
CA LEU A 66 -3.00 -23.70 -0.06
C LEU A 66 -4.26 -22.83 0.07
N TYR A 67 -4.24 -21.79 0.92
CA TYR A 67 -5.36 -20.86 1.02
C TYR A 67 -5.52 -19.98 -0.23
N ARG A 68 -4.43 -19.54 -0.86
CA ARG A 68 -4.46 -18.79 -2.13
C ARG A 68 -4.98 -19.65 -3.27
N ASP A 69 -4.62 -20.93 -3.30
CA ASP A 69 -5.12 -21.90 -4.28
C ASP A 69 -6.64 -22.05 -4.15
N ILE A 70 -7.16 -22.25 -2.93
CA ILE A 70 -8.62 -22.29 -2.70
C ILE A 70 -9.30 -20.99 -3.17
N LEU A 71 -8.69 -19.82 -2.93
CA LEU A 71 -9.26 -18.53 -3.35
C LEU A 71 -9.14 -18.27 -4.85
N THR A 72 -8.34 -19.04 -5.59
CA THR A 72 -8.32 -18.99 -7.05
C THR A 72 -9.62 -19.55 -7.61
N ASP A 73 -10.08 -20.69 -7.10
CA ASP A 73 -11.31 -21.35 -7.55
C ASP A 73 -12.57 -20.81 -6.87
N GLN A 74 -12.47 -20.50 -5.57
CA GLN A 74 -13.57 -19.95 -4.76
C GLN A 74 -13.19 -18.61 -4.11
N PRO A 75 -13.06 -17.51 -4.89
CA PRO A 75 -12.56 -16.23 -4.38
C PRO A 75 -13.34 -15.62 -3.22
N GLY A 76 -14.61 -15.99 -3.07
CA GLY A 76 -15.51 -15.49 -2.02
C GLY A 76 -15.60 -16.37 -0.77
N LEU A 77 -14.87 -17.49 -0.69
CA LEU A 77 -15.03 -18.46 0.39
C LEU A 77 -14.68 -17.83 1.74
N THR A 78 -15.72 -17.56 2.55
CA THR A 78 -15.62 -16.70 3.74
C THR A 78 -14.67 -17.27 4.78
N ARG A 79 -14.66 -18.60 4.96
CA ARG A 79 -13.78 -19.28 5.92
C ARG A 79 -12.30 -19.05 5.57
N VAL A 80 -11.93 -19.21 4.32
CA VAL A 80 -10.54 -18.99 3.85
C VAL A 80 -10.18 -17.51 3.88
N ARG A 81 -11.12 -16.62 3.55
CA ARG A 81 -10.92 -15.17 3.69
C ARG A 81 -10.65 -14.73 5.13
N LEU A 82 -11.05 -15.52 6.14
CA LEU A 82 -10.73 -15.29 7.55
C LEU A 82 -9.41 -15.94 7.99
N GLU A 83 -9.11 -17.14 7.51
CA GLU A 83 -7.89 -17.87 7.89
C GLU A 83 -6.63 -17.34 7.19
N LEU A 84 -6.71 -16.95 5.91
CA LEU A 84 -5.57 -16.38 5.18
C LEU A 84 -4.92 -15.18 5.89
N PRO A 85 -5.65 -14.09 6.23
CA PRO A 85 -5.04 -12.97 6.94
C PRO A 85 -4.52 -13.34 8.34
N ARG A 86 -5.13 -14.33 9.00
CA ARG A 86 -4.63 -14.85 10.27
C ARG A 86 -3.31 -15.59 10.10
N THR A 87 -3.17 -16.42 9.06
CA THR A 87 -1.91 -17.12 8.75
C THR A 87 -0.82 -16.13 8.33
N LEU A 88 -1.15 -15.13 7.50
CA LEU A 88 -0.23 -14.04 7.15
C LEU A 88 0.26 -13.29 8.40
N PHE A 89 -0.63 -13.05 9.37
CA PHE A 89 -0.23 -12.45 10.66
C PHE A 89 0.75 -13.33 11.44
N LEU A 90 0.52 -14.65 11.46
CA LEU A 90 1.42 -15.62 12.11
C LEU A 90 2.77 -15.73 11.38
N ASN A 91 2.77 -15.54 10.06
CA ASN A 91 3.97 -15.47 9.22
C ASN A 91 4.68 -14.10 9.25
N GLU A 92 4.21 -13.17 10.11
CA GLU A 92 4.73 -11.80 10.21
C GLU A 92 4.58 -10.93 8.94
N GLU A 93 3.76 -11.38 7.97
CA GLU A 93 3.36 -10.63 6.77
C GLU A 93 2.26 -9.61 7.09
N TYR A 94 2.60 -8.64 7.95
CA TYR A 94 1.64 -7.72 8.55
C TYR A 94 0.87 -6.85 7.54
N GLU A 95 1.50 -6.44 6.44
CA GLU A 95 0.86 -5.59 5.42
C GLU A 95 -0.19 -6.35 4.62
N ALA A 96 0.14 -7.56 4.15
CA ALA A 96 -0.82 -8.42 3.47
C ALA A 96 -1.95 -8.87 4.41
N SER A 97 -1.61 -9.20 5.66
CA SER A 97 -2.58 -9.52 6.70
C SER A 97 -3.57 -8.37 6.94
N GLU A 98 -3.07 -7.15 7.14
CA GLU A 98 -3.89 -5.96 7.34
C GLU A 98 -4.80 -5.69 6.13
N HIS A 99 -4.26 -5.77 4.91
CA HIS A 99 -5.02 -5.60 3.68
C HIS A 99 -6.22 -6.56 3.62
N HIS A 100 -6.00 -7.86 3.78
CA HIS A 100 -7.07 -8.86 3.72
C HIS A 100 -8.04 -8.74 4.91
N PHE A 101 -7.57 -8.45 6.13
CA PHE A 101 -8.46 -8.19 7.26
C PHE A 101 -9.38 -6.98 7.02
N ARG A 102 -8.87 -5.91 6.39
CA ARG A 102 -9.69 -4.74 6.03
C ARG A 102 -10.73 -5.08 4.98
N LEU A 103 -10.39 -5.90 3.98
CA LEU A 103 -11.36 -6.40 2.99
C LEU A 103 -12.47 -7.24 3.64
N VAL A 104 -12.12 -8.15 4.56
CA VAL A 104 -13.13 -8.93 5.29
C VAL A 104 -13.97 -8.03 6.20
N LEU A 105 -13.36 -7.06 6.88
CA LEU A 105 -14.10 -6.13 7.73
C LEU A 105 -15.15 -5.36 6.91
N ALA A 106 -14.84 -5.02 5.65
CA ALA A 106 -15.77 -4.36 4.74
C ALA A 106 -17.00 -5.21 4.36
N THR A 107 -16.98 -6.53 4.53
CA THR A 107 -18.19 -7.38 4.40
C THR A 107 -19.08 -7.32 5.64
N GLU A 108 -18.76 -6.45 6.60
CA GLU A 108 -19.49 -6.20 7.84
C GLU A 108 -19.78 -7.44 8.70
N PRO A 109 -18.78 -8.30 8.98
CA PRO A 109 -18.98 -9.54 9.72
C PRO A 109 -19.56 -9.28 11.13
N LYS A 110 -20.54 -10.08 11.56
CA LYS A 110 -21.27 -9.82 12.81
C LYS A 110 -20.52 -10.32 14.05
N GLY A 111 -20.86 -9.71 15.20
CA GLY A 111 -20.50 -10.21 16.52
C GLY A 111 -18.99 -10.46 16.73
N PRO A 112 -18.59 -11.62 17.25
CA PRO A 112 -17.20 -11.92 17.61
C PRO A 112 -16.19 -11.80 16.46
N VAL A 113 -16.60 -12.06 15.21
CA VAL A 113 -15.70 -12.04 14.05
C VAL A 113 -15.11 -10.64 13.84
N ALA A 114 -15.94 -9.60 13.80
CA ALA A 114 -15.43 -8.22 13.66
C ALA A 114 -14.57 -7.78 14.85
N THR A 115 -14.87 -8.27 16.06
CA THR A 115 -14.06 -7.98 17.26
C THR A 115 -12.68 -8.62 17.16
N ASN A 116 -12.61 -9.88 16.69
CA ASN A 116 -11.34 -10.59 16.51
C ASN A 116 -10.49 -9.95 15.41
N ILE A 117 -11.09 -9.56 14.28
CA ILE A 117 -10.39 -8.85 13.21
C ILE A 117 -9.75 -7.55 13.74
N ARG A 118 -10.48 -6.76 14.56
CA ARG A 118 -9.90 -5.54 15.15
C ARG A 118 -8.74 -5.82 16.08
N LYS A 119 -8.80 -6.88 16.89
CA LYS A 119 -7.67 -7.30 17.73
C LYS A 119 -6.42 -7.64 16.90
N PHE A 120 -6.60 -8.25 15.73
CA PHE A 120 -5.48 -8.47 14.81
C PHE A 120 -4.94 -7.17 14.23
N LEU A 121 -5.80 -6.23 13.84
CA LEU A 121 -5.36 -4.91 13.35
C LEU A 121 -4.59 -4.13 14.43
N ASP A 122 -5.06 -4.16 15.68
CA ASP A 122 -4.36 -3.54 16.81
C ASP A 122 -3.01 -4.25 17.06
N ALA A 123 -2.97 -5.58 17.00
CA ALA A 123 -1.75 -6.35 17.16
C ALA A 123 -0.75 -6.12 16.02
N ILE A 124 -1.23 -5.93 14.78
CA ILE A 124 -0.41 -5.55 13.62
C ILE A 124 0.21 -4.19 13.87
N TRP A 125 -0.61 -3.19 14.26
CA TRP A 125 -0.11 -1.87 14.62
C TRP A 125 0.99 -1.96 15.66
N ASP A 126 0.80 -2.80 16.68
CA ASP A 126 1.73 -2.99 17.79
C ASP A 126 3.04 -3.69 17.41
N ARG A 127 2.98 -4.74 16.59
CA ARG A 127 4.13 -5.59 16.24
C ARG A 127 4.94 -5.07 15.06
N ARG A 128 4.32 -4.33 14.14
CA ARG A 128 5.00 -3.79 12.96
C ARG A 128 6.05 -2.76 13.38
N THR A 129 7.32 -3.08 13.16
CA THR A 129 8.46 -2.18 13.46
C THR A 129 9.13 -1.65 12.21
N PHE A 130 8.99 -2.34 11.07
CA PHE A 130 9.55 -1.92 9.79
C PHE A 130 8.56 -2.08 8.64
N ARG A 131 8.67 -1.19 7.64
CA ARG A 131 8.17 -1.40 6.27
C ARG A 131 9.29 -1.00 5.32
N TYR A 132 9.44 -1.76 4.24
CA TYR A 132 10.30 -1.37 3.14
C TYR A 132 9.52 -1.46 1.83
N THR A 133 9.82 -0.55 0.91
CA THR A 133 9.27 -0.58 -0.45
C THR A 133 10.42 -0.37 -1.43
N PHE A 134 10.36 -1.04 -2.56
CA PHE A 134 11.27 -0.85 -3.67
C PHE A 134 10.48 -0.93 -4.97
N ALA A 135 10.76 -0.04 -5.91
CA ALA A 135 10.17 -0.04 -7.24
C ALA A 135 11.21 0.35 -8.28
N PHE A 136 11.11 -0.29 -9.44
CA PHE A 136 11.92 -0.03 -10.61
C PHE A 136 11.01 0.04 -11.84
N ALA A 137 11.23 1.03 -12.70
CA ALA A 137 10.44 1.23 -13.91
C ALA A 137 11.30 1.78 -15.05
N VAL A 138 10.96 1.38 -16.28
CA VAL A 138 11.36 2.13 -17.49
C VAL A 138 10.31 3.21 -17.69
N ALA A 139 10.74 4.46 -17.72
CA ALA A 139 9.87 5.63 -17.79
C ALA A 139 10.07 6.36 -19.13
N PRO A 140 9.24 6.07 -20.15
CA PRO A 140 9.07 7.00 -21.25
C PRO A 140 8.36 8.25 -20.72
N ASP A 141 8.94 9.42 -20.96
CA ASP A 141 8.42 10.69 -20.51
C ASP A 141 8.50 11.68 -21.68
N SER A 142 7.37 12.32 -21.98
CA SER A 142 7.26 13.30 -23.07
C SER A 142 7.83 14.68 -22.71
N ASN A 143 8.17 14.92 -21.44
CA ASN A 143 8.63 16.21 -20.94
C ASN A 143 9.64 16.08 -19.77
N ILE A 144 10.79 15.43 -20.02
CA ILE A 144 11.81 15.14 -19.00
C ILE A 144 12.44 16.39 -18.38
N ASN A 145 12.45 17.51 -19.10
CA ASN A 145 12.97 18.78 -18.62
C ASN A 145 11.92 19.64 -17.90
N VAL A 146 10.70 19.11 -17.73
CA VAL A 146 9.59 19.79 -17.03
C VAL A 146 9.36 21.20 -17.60
N ALA A 147 9.49 21.34 -18.92
CA ALA A 147 9.26 22.60 -19.62
C ALA A 147 7.76 22.96 -19.62
N PRO A 148 7.40 24.26 -19.58
CA PRO A 148 6.03 24.71 -19.79
C PRO A 148 5.44 24.16 -21.11
N GLU A 149 4.12 23.96 -21.14
CA GLU A 149 3.41 23.49 -22.34
C GLU A 149 3.40 24.51 -23.47
N ASP A 150 3.41 25.79 -23.13
CA ASP A 150 3.46 26.86 -24.10
C ASP A 150 4.91 27.15 -24.51
N GLU A 151 5.20 27.00 -25.81
CA GLU A 151 6.46 27.41 -26.46
C GLU A 151 6.68 28.93 -26.41
N ARG A 152 5.69 29.68 -25.91
CA ARG A 152 5.68 31.14 -25.79
C ARG A 152 5.35 31.58 -24.38
N VAL A 153 6.20 32.41 -23.80
CA VAL A 153 5.94 33.06 -22.51
C VAL A 153 5.77 34.55 -22.76
N ASP A 154 4.66 35.12 -22.31
CA ASP A 154 4.46 36.57 -22.37
C ASP A 154 5.23 37.25 -21.22
N LEU A 155 6.31 37.95 -21.56
CA LEU A 155 7.05 38.81 -20.62
C LEU A 155 6.72 40.26 -20.96
N PHE A 156 6.08 40.98 -20.02
CA PHE A 156 5.69 42.39 -20.19
C PHE A 156 4.71 42.66 -21.35
N GLY A 157 3.86 41.68 -21.70
CA GLY A 157 2.89 41.79 -22.79
C GLY A 157 3.49 41.59 -24.18
N LEU A 158 4.70 41.02 -24.26
CA LEU A 158 5.37 40.64 -25.49
C LEU A 158 5.60 39.11 -25.50
N PRO A 159 5.25 38.41 -26.60
CA PRO A 159 5.47 36.97 -26.69
C PRO A 159 6.94 36.66 -26.95
N PHE A 160 7.59 35.95 -26.03
CA PHE A 160 8.94 35.41 -26.20
C PHE A 160 8.86 33.93 -26.51
N THR A 161 9.59 33.47 -27.52
CA THR A 161 9.70 32.03 -27.83
C THR A 161 10.79 31.43 -26.95
N LEU A 162 10.47 30.34 -26.26
CA LEU A 162 11.46 29.61 -25.44
C LEU A 162 12.55 29.03 -26.34
N ASP A 163 13.80 29.15 -25.89
CA ASP A 163 14.97 28.59 -26.60
C ASP A 163 14.85 27.05 -26.72
N GLY A 164 15.54 26.43 -27.67
CA GLY A 164 15.37 25.00 -27.97
C GLY A 164 15.51 24.07 -26.76
N ASP A 165 16.41 24.40 -25.83
CA ASP A 165 16.66 23.64 -24.59
C ASP A 165 15.59 23.86 -23.50
N ALA A 166 14.74 24.88 -23.67
CA ALA A 166 13.62 25.22 -22.79
C ALA A 166 12.27 24.71 -23.31
N GLN A 167 12.26 23.95 -24.42
CA GLN A 167 11.07 23.28 -24.98
C GLN A 167 10.96 21.84 -24.47
N LYS A 168 9.74 21.27 -24.51
CA LYS A 168 9.48 19.89 -24.05
C LYS A 168 10.44 18.90 -24.71
N THR A 169 11.22 18.22 -23.88
CA THR A 169 12.13 17.17 -24.36
C THR A 169 11.53 15.81 -23.99
N SER A 170 11.31 14.96 -24.99
CA SER A 170 10.93 13.57 -24.76
C SER A 170 12.17 12.71 -24.51
N GLY A 171 12.08 11.77 -23.57
CA GLY A 171 13.16 10.85 -23.27
C GLY A 171 12.65 9.54 -22.69
N VAL A 172 13.50 8.51 -22.78
CA VAL A 172 13.28 7.26 -22.06
C VAL A 172 14.31 7.19 -20.95
N GLY A 173 13.82 7.02 -19.73
CA GLY A 173 14.65 6.92 -18.54
C GLY A 173 14.40 5.65 -17.76
N ILE A 174 15.21 5.46 -16.73
CA ILE A 174 15.03 4.44 -15.71
C ILE A 174 14.71 5.15 -14.40
N VAL A 175 13.66 4.72 -13.72
CA VAL A 175 13.27 5.25 -12.41
C VAL A 175 13.40 4.14 -11.39
N ALA A 176 14.17 4.41 -10.34
CA ALA A 176 14.25 3.58 -9.15
C ALA A 176 13.73 4.37 -7.95
N SER A 177 12.99 3.72 -7.06
CA SER A 177 12.61 4.31 -5.78
C SER A 177 12.61 3.30 -4.66
N GLY A 178 12.91 3.76 -3.46
CA GLY A 178 12.96 2.93 -2.27
C GLY A 178 12.49 3.72 -1.04
N GLY A 179 11.79 3.05 -0.15
CA GLY A 179 11.35 3.61 1.11
C GLY A 179 11.66 2.68 2.27
N ILE A 180 12.07 3.24 3.40
CA ILE A 180 12.20 2.54 4.68
C ILE A 180 11.38 3.31 5.70
N GLU A 181 10.44 2.62 6.34
CA GLU A 181 9.71 3.11 7.50
C GLU A 181 10.14 2.33 8.74
N TYR A 182 10.54 3.04 9.77
CA TYR A 182 10.86 2.49 11.09
C TYR A 182 9.85 3.01 12.12
N LEU A 183 9.21 2.10 12.85
CA LEU A 183 8.15 2.38 13.83
C LEU A 183 8.40 1.76 15.22
N PRO A 184 9.47 2.13 15.95
CA PRO A 184 9.69 1.63 17.30
C PRO A 184 8.58 2.07 18.24
N ARG A 185 8.23 1.19 19.18
CA ARG A 185 7.27 1.47 20.25
C ARG A 185 7.82 2.55 21.19
N LEU A 186 7.01 3.56 21.47
CA LEU A 186 7.25 4.54 22.54
C LEU A 186 6.40 4.22 23.77
N SER A 187 5.16 3.79 23.57
CA SER A 187 4.22 3.33 24.60
C SER A 187 3.17 2.40 23.98
N ASP A 188 2.20 1.93 24.76
CA ASP A 188 1.10 1.08 24.27
C ASP A 188 0.16 1.79 23.27
N ARG A 189 0.26 3.11 23.13
CA ARG A 189 -0.57 3.90 22.20
C ARG A 189 0.24 4.80 21.29
N ALA A 190 1.57 4.74 21.35
CA ALA A 190 2.44 5.63 20.60
C ALA A 190 3.66 4.90 20.04
N LYS A 191 4.02 5.26 18.82
CA LYS A 191 5.24 4.87 18.12
C LYS A 191 5.96 6.10 17.63
N LEU A 192 7.27 6.02 17.43
CA LEU A 192 7.98 7.01 16.62
C LEU A 192 7.93 6.50 15.19
N GLN A 193 7.35 7.24 14.25
CA GLN A 193 7.36 6.85 12.84
C GLN A 193 8.40 7.68 12.09
N THR A 194 9.41 7.00 11.55
CA THR A 194 10.44 7.61 10.70
C THR A 194 10.40 7.00 9.31
N ASN A 195 10.21 7.81 8.27
CA ASN A 195 10.18 7.41 6.87
C ASN A 195 11.35 8.05 6.13
N LEU A 196 12.26 7.25 5.61
CA LEU A 196 13.24 7.63 4.60
C LEU A 196 12.70 7.21 3.24
N TYR A 197 12.72 8.12 2.26
CA TYR A 197 12.35 7.82 0.89
C TYR A 197 13.39 8.38 -0.07
N VAL A 198 13.74 7.58 -1.07
CA VAL A 198 14.67 7.93 -2.14
C VAL A 198 13.99 7.63 -3.47
N ARG A 199 14.06 8.57 -4.39
CA ARG A 199 13.71 8.37 -5.80
C ARG A 199 14.85 8.89 -6.66
N HIS A 200 15.23 8.12 -7.65
CA HIS A 200 16.18 8.52 -8.67
C HIS A 200 15.59 8.22 -10.04
N SER A 201 15.60 9.20 -10.94
CA SER A 201 15.32 9.00 -12.35
C SER A 201 16.53 9.39 -13.16
N GLN A 202 16.98 8.47 -14.01
CA GLN A 202 18.09 8.67 -14.93
C GLN A 202 17.58 8.72 -16.35
N TYR A 203 17.98 9.74 -17.11
CA TYR A 203 17.63 9.91 -18.51
C TYR A 203 18.88 9.91 -19.40
N SER A 204 18.68 9.71 -20.71
CA SER A 204 19.79 9.74 -21.67
C SER A 204 20.47 11.12 -21.67
N GLY A 205 21.79 11.13 -21.51
CA GLY A 205 22.58 12.37 -21.50
C GLY A 205 22.67 13.07 -20.14
N ASP A 206 22.18 12.47 -19.06
CA ASP A 206 22.42 12.79 -17.63
C ASP A 206 21.98 14.19 -17.11
N THR A 207 21.70 15.11 -18.04
CA THR A 207 21.35 16.52 -17.79
C THR A 207 19.99 16.66 -17.08
N PHE A 208 19.11 15.67 -17.23
CA PHE A 208 17.77 15.65 -16.62
C PHE A 208 17.65 14.60 -15.51
N ASP A 209 18.77 14.09 -15.02
CA ASP A 209 18.76 13.18 -13.89
C ASP A 209 18.20 13.89 -12.66
N ASP A 210 17.26 13.24 -11.97
CA ASP A 210 16.58 13.78 -10.80
C ASP A 210 16.75 12.82 -9.64
N THR A 211 17.28 13.32 -8.53
CA THR A 211 17.40 12.57 -7.29
C THR A 211 16.67 13.31 -6.19
N PHE A 212 15.70 12.65 -5.57
CA PHE A 212 14.93 13.16 -4.46
C PHE A 212 15.11 12.28 -3.24
N VAL A 213 15.51 12.89 -2.12
CA VAL A 213 15.63 12.22 -0.82
C VAL A 213 14.78 12.97 0.19
N SER A 214 13.89 12.27 0.90
CA SER A 214 13.09 12.85 1.97
C SER A 214 13.15 12.04 3.26
N LEU A 215 13.04 12.76 4.37
CA LEU A 215 12.96 12.21 5.71
C LEU A 215 11.76 12.83 6.43
N ASN A 216 10.90 11.97 6.95
CA ASN A 216 9.79 12.37 7.82
C ASN A 216 9.96 11.66 9.15
N SER A 217 9.91 12.37 10.28
CA SER A 217 10.02 11.73 11.59
C SER A 217 9.15 12.41 12.63
N GLY A 218 8.47 11.61 13.45
CA GLY A 218 7.68 12.11 14.58
C GLY A 218 6.71 11.08 15.14
N PRO A 219 5.97 11.42 16.21
CA PRO A 219 5.10 10.48 16.89
C PRO A 219 3.89 10.09 16.05
N ALA A 220 3.57 8.80 16.10
CA ALA A 220 2.34 8.20 15.61
C ALA A 220 1.56 7.64 16.79
N PHE A 221 0.38 8.16 17.02
CA PHE A 221 -0.50 7.80 18.10
C PHE A 221 -1.68 7.00 17.58
N HIS A 222 -2.02 5.92 18.26
CA HIS A 222 -3.12 5.04 17.85
C HIS A 222 -4.10 4.82 18.99
N TRP A 223 -5.38 4.97 18.67
CA TRP A 223 -6.48 4.72 19.60
C TRP A 223 -7.70 4.18 18.85
N SER A 224 -8.00 2.90 19.10
CA SER A 224 -9.16 2.21 18.54
C SER A 224 -9.20 2.28 17.00
N ARG A 225 -9.97 3.21 16.44
CA ARG A 225 -10.20 3.35 14.99
C ARG A 225 -9.43 4.50 14.37
N THR A 226 -8.53 5.12 15.12
CA THR A 226 -7.88 6.35 14.72
C THR A 226 -6.38 6.25 14.91
N THR A 227 -5.63 6.71 13.92
CA THR A 227 -4.20 6.93 14.01
C THR A 227 -3.91 8.38 13.64
N LEU A 228 -3.21 9.12 14.51
CA LEU A 228 -2.73 10.47 14.25
C LEU A 228 -1.20 10.44 14.23
N ILE A 229 -0.62 10.95 13.15
CA ILE A 229 0.82 11.00 12.93
C ILE A 229 1.21 12.45 12.76
N ILE A 230 2.13 12.94 13.57
CA ILE A 230 2.65 14.31 13.48
C ILE A 230 4.15 14.21 13.26
N GLN A 231 4.67 14.83 12.20
CA GLN A 231 6.06 14.66 11.77
C GLN A 231 6.69 15.99 11.41
N ALA A 232 7.96 16.15 11.75
CA ALA A 232 8.84 17.04 11.01
C ALA A 232 9.17 16.38 9.66
N THR A 233 9.15 17.17 8.59
CA THR A 233 9.50 16.74 7.23
C THR A 233 10.68 17.56 6.73
N GLY A 234 11.54 16.94 5.94
CA GLY A 234 12.52 17.63 5.13
C GLY A 234 12.89 16.82 3.90
N TYR A 235 13.30 17.50 2.86
CA TYR A 235 13.81 16.86 1.65
C TYR A 235 14.96 17.64 1.03
N TYR A 236 15.73 16.94 0.21
CA TYR A 236 16.75 17.50 -0.66
C TYR A 236 16.57 16.92 -2.06
N ARG A 237 16.66 17.78 -3.09
CA ARG A 237 16.55 17.37 -4.49
C ARG A 237 17.77 17.83 -5.27
N TRP A 238 18.31 16.93 -6.07
CA TRP A 238 19.29 17.23 -7.11
C TRP A 238 18.61 17.09 -8.47
N PHE A 239 18.94 17.99 -9.38
CA PHE A 239 18.49 17.96 -10.77
C PHE A 239 19.68 18.27 -11.68
N GLY A 240 19.92 17.46 -12.70
CA GLY A 240 21.06 17.59 -13.59
C GLY A 240 22.39 17.63 -12.82
N HIS A 241 22.57 16.73 -11.85
CA HIS A 241 23.75 16.64 -10.99
C HIS A 241 24.02 17.85 -10.07
N SER A 242 23.13 18.84 -10.06
CA SER A 242 23.26 20.05 -9.24
C SER A 242 22.20 20.09 -8.14
N ALA A 243 22.55 20.68 -6.99
CA ALA A 243 21.59 20.86 -5.90
C ALA A 243 20.47 21.80 -6.36
N TYR A 244 19.24 21.32 -6.45
CA TYR A 244 18.12 22.07 -7.03
C TYR A 244 17.34 22.84 -5.96
N ASN A 245 16.79 22.11 -4.98
CA ASN A 245 16.10 22.72 -3.86
C ASN A 245 16.13 21.84 -2.61
N ARG A 246 15.81 22.46 -1.48
CA ARG A 246 15.62 21.79 -0.19
C ARG A 246 14.38 22.31 0.50
N SER A 247 13.86 21.53 1.44
CA SER A 247 12.68 21.90 2.22
C SER A 247 12.82 21.45 3.67
N ILE A 248 12.18 22.22 4.56
CA ILE A 248 11.87 21.81 5.92
C ILE A 248 10.44 22.22 6.27
N GLY A 249 9.77 21.39 7.06
CA GLY A 249 8.38 21.64 7.41
C GLY A 249 7.80 20.69 8.44
N GLY A 250 6.47 20.70 8.51
CA GLY A 250 5.68 19.83 9.35
C GLY A 250 4.53 19.19 8.58
N ARG A 251 4.18 17.97 8.96
CA ARG A 251 3.07 17.20 8.42
C ARG A 251 2.23 16.60 9.55
N ALA A 252 0.91 16.58 9.37
CA ALA A 252 -0.02 15.84 10.21
C ALA A 252 -0.87 14.91 9.33
N THR A 253 -0.93 13.62 9.67
CA THR A 253 -1.77 12.62 9.00
C THR A 253 -2.76 12.02 9.98
N LEU A 254 -4.04 12.09 9.66
CA LEU A 254 -5.14 11.46 10.39
C LEU A 254 -5.71 10.31 9.56
N GLN A 255 -5.64 9.10 10.11
CA GLN A 255 -6.33 7.93 9.57
C GLN A 255 -7.49 7.59 10.50
N HIS A 256 -8.68 7.42 9.97
CA HIS A 256 -9.86 7.13 10.78
C HIS A 256 -10.84 6.17 10.09
N ASP A 257 -11.19 5.09 10.78
CA ASP A 257 -12.22 4.14 10.35
C ASP A 257 -13.61 4.60 10.82
N LEU A 258 -14.26 5.45 10.00
CA LEU A 258 -15.63 5.93 10.21
C LEU A 258 -16.60 4.77 10.41
N SER A 259 -16.44 3.70 9.62
CA SER A 259 -17.22 2.48 9.75
C SER A 259 -16.38 1.27 9.38
N ARG A 260 -17.00 0.10 9.29
CA ARG A 260 -16.32 -1.11 8.79
C ARG A 260 -16.00 -1.05 7.30
N LYS A 261 -16.71 -0.20 6.55
CA LYS A 261 -16.55 0.01 5.10
C LYS A 261 -15.80 1.30 4.77
N TRP A 262 -15.98 2.34 5.57
CA TRP A 262 -15.42 3.67 5.31
C TRP A 262 -14.17 3.92 6.12
N ARG A 263 -13.08 4.23 5.42
CA ARG A 263 -11.80 4.67 5.98
C ARG A 263 -11.40 5.99 5.38
N LEU A 264 -11.09 6.96 6.23
CA LEU A 264 -10.56 8.25 5.83
C LEU A 264 -9.05 8.31 6.10
N ASN A 265 -8.32 8.95 5.20
CA ASN A 265 -6.92 9.31 5.40
C ASN A 265 -6.72 10.75 4.91
N THR A 266 -6.38 11.64 5.83
CA THR A 266 -6.18 13.07 5.58
C THR A 266 -4.79 13.48 6.03
N THR A 267 -4.05 14.15 5.16
CA THR A 267 -2.71 14.66 5.39
C THR A 267 -2.70 16.16 5.15
N LEU A 268 -2.24 16.92 6.12
CA LEU A 268 -1.93 18.34 6.02
C LEU A 268 -0.42 18.51 6.11
N ALA A 269 0.15 19.36 5.27
CA ALA A 269 1.57 19.69 5.32
C ALA A 269 1.83 21.17 5.07
N TYR A 270 2.83 21.69 5.76
CA TYR A 270 3.42 23.00 5.54
C TYR A 270 4.92 22.82 5.42
N GLU A 271 5.49 23.39 4.38
CA GLU A 271 6.92 23.30 4.08
C GLU A 271 7.44 24.66 3.63
N HIS A 272 8.68 24.99 3.98
CA HIS A 272 9.38 26.13 3.41
C HIS A 272 10.44 25.62 2.44
N VAL A 273 10.29 25.95 1.16
CA VAL A 273 11.17 25.49 0.09
C VAL A 273 12.18 26.59 -0.23
N ASN A 274 13.45 26.20 -0.34
CA ASN A 274 14.53 27.07 -0.78
C ASN A 274 15.19 26.47 -2.03
N TYR A 275 15.31 27.28 -3.07
CA TYR A 275 15.97 26.93 -4.33
C TYR A 275 17.39 27.51 -4.32
N PHE A 276 18.36 26.72 -4.76
CA PHE A 276 19.77 27.13 -4.70
C PHE A 276 20.09 28.18 -5.77
N ASP A 277 19.60 27.99 -6.99
CA ASP A 277 19.93 28.85 -8.14
C ASP A 277 18.87 29.92 -8.44
N ASN A 278 17.60 29.68 -8.05
CA ASN A 278 16.50 30.61 -8.32
C ASN A 278 15.70 30.95 -7.05
N ASN A 279 16.24 31.87 -6.26
CA ASN A 279 15.60 32.31 -5.02
C ASN A 279 14.24 32.98 -5.19
N SER A 280 13.81 33.32 -6.43
CA SER A 280 12.49 33.90 -6.69
C SER A 280 11.35 32.90 -6.48
N LEU A 281 11.67 31.61 -6.53
CA LEU A 281 10.76 30.50 -6.25
C LEU A 281 10.67 30.16 -4.75
N ASP A 282 11.56 30.70 -3.91
CA ASP A 282 11.53 30.42 -2.47
C ASP A 282 10.17 30.76 -1.87
N GLY A 283 9.72 29.96 -0.92
CA GLY A 283 8.51 30.29 -0.20
C GLY A 283 7.85 29.11 0.49
N PRO A 284 6.74 29.39 1.21
CA PRO A 284 5.96 28.35 1.82
C PRO A 284 5.12 27.59 0.79
N VAL A 285 5.03 26.29 0.98
CA VAL A 285 4.15 25.36 0.28
C VAL A 285 3.17 24.77 1.30
N TYR A 286 1.88 24.85 0.98
CA TYR A 286 0.81 24.27 1.77
C TYR A 286 0.21 23.11 0.98
N SER A 287 0.07 21.94 1.60
CA SER A 287 -0.52 20.78 0.95
C SER A 287 -1.61 20.15 1.81
N LEU A 288 -2.70 19.75 1.17
CA LEU A 288 -3.77 18.91 1.70
C LEU A 288 -3.89 17.69 0.80
N TYR A 289 -3.92 16.50 1.38
CA TYR A 289 -4.35 15.28 0.71
C TYR A 289 -5.44 14.64 1.55
N ALA A 290 -6.59 14.35 0.97
CA ALA A 290 -7.67 13.65 1.65
C ALA A 290 -8.11 12.48 0.78
N SER A 291 -8.35 11.32 1.38
CA SER A 291 -8.86 10.16 0.68
C SER A 291 -9.88 9.41 1.53
N ALA A 292 -10.89 8.87 0.86
CA ALA A 292 -11.93 8.04 1.44
C ALA A 292 -11.96 6.71 0.71
N THR A 293 -11.68 5.62 1.42
CA THR A 293 -11.81 4.26 0.90
C THR A 293 -13.14 3.66 1.37
N TYR A 294 -13.92 3.14 0.42
CA TYR A 294 -15.17 2.44 0.65
C TYR A 294 -15.03 0.98 0.21
N GLY A 295 -15.03 0.06 1.16
CA GLY A 295 -15.00 -1.37 0.88
C GLY A 295 -16.32 -1.87 0.31
N LEU A 296 -16.25 -2.55 -0.85
CA LEU A 296 -17.41 -3.07 -1.57
C LEU A 296 -17.66 -4.54 -1.24
N THR A 297 -16.60 -5.36 -1.28
CA THR A 297 -16.63 -6.81 -1.03
C THR A 297 -15.36 -7.24 -0.30
N SER A 298 -15.22 -8.53 -0.01
CA SER A 298 -13.96 -9.12 0.49
C SER A 298 -12.81 -9.11 -0.53
N ARG A 299 -13.01 -8.50 -1.70
CA ARG A 299 -12.07 -8.46 -2.84
C ARG A 299 -11.98 -7.12 -3.53
N SER A 300 -12.78 -6.13 -3.12
CA SER A 300 -12.86 -4.86 -3.86
C SER A 300 -13.21 -3.67 -3.00
N PHE A 301 -12.71 -2.51 -3.42
CA PHE A 301 -13.01 -1.23 -2.82
C PHE A 301 -12.94 -0.09 -3.84
N LEU A 302 -13.61 1.02 -3.52
CA LEU A 302 -13.42 2.30 -4.18
C LEU A 302 -12.56 3.21 -3.30
N ARG A 303 -11.70 4.03 -3.90
CA ARG A 303 -10.94 5.07 -3.21
C ARG A 303 -11.13 6.39 -3.91
N MET A 304 -11.79 7.34 -3.27
CA MET A 304 -11.84 8.72 -3.75
C MET A 304 -10.70 9.49 -3.10
N PHE A 305 -10.05 10.40 -3.82
CA PHE A 305 -9.08 11.30 -3.23
C PHE A 305 -9.17 12.71 -3.81
N SER A 306 -8.68 13.66 -3.01
CA SER A 306 -8.48 15.05 -3.35
C SER A 306 -7.11 15.47 -2.83
N ALA A 307 -6.32 16.13 -3.67
CA ALA A 307 -5.07 16.76 -3.29
C ALA A 307 -5.13 18.24 -3.66
N PHE A 308 -4.64 19.11 -2.79
CA PHE A 308 -4.50 20.53 -3.03
C PHE A 308 -3.09 20.93 -2.62
N ARG A 309 -2.40 21.67 -3.48
CA ARG A 309 -1.06 22.21 -3.22
C ARG A 309 -1.07 23.69 -3.57
N TYR A 310 -0.64 24.55 -2.66
CA TYR A 310 -0.47 25.98 -2.90
C TYR A 310 0.98 26.38 -2.64
N GLU A 311 1.63 26.88 -3.67
CA GLU A 311 3.01 27.36 -3.66
C GLU A 311 3.01 28.88 -3.69
N ARG A 312 3.46 29.48 -2.58
CA ARG A 312 3.59 30.93 -2.47
C ARG A 312 5.04 31.34 -2.69
N ALA A 313 5.47 31.33 -3.94
CA ALA A 313 6.77 31.86 -4.34
C ALA A 313 6.92 33.35 -3.94
N LYS A 314 8.18 33.78 -3.75
CA LYS A 314 8.56 35.19 -3.52
C LYS A 314 8.08 36.07 -4.67
N ALA A 315 8.30 35.65 -5.92
CA ALA A 315 7.76 36.36 -7.08
C ALA A 315 6.26 36.10 -7.24
N LEU A 316 5.46 37.17 -7.39
CA LEU A 316 4.00 37.08 -7.51
C LEU A 316 3.55 36.26 -8.73
N SER A 317 4.25 36.41 -9.86
CA SER A 317 3.97 35.71 -11.10
C SER A 317 4.29 34.21 -11.06
N LEU A 318 5.05 33.74 -10.07
CA LEU A 318 5.46 32.34 -9.91
C LEU A 318 4.65 31.63 -8.82
N ARG A 319 3.64 32.29 -8.25
CA ARG A 319 2.72 31.64 -7.32
C ARG A 319 1.81 30.70 -8.09
N ASN A 320 1.62 29.51 -7.55
CA ASN A 320 0.88 28.48 -8.24
C ASN A 320 -0.02 27.69 -7.26
N TRP A 321 -1.13 27.16 -7.75
CA TRP A 321 -1.91 26.18 -7.00
C TRP A 321 -2.42 25.07 -7.89
N GLU A 322 -2.34 23.85 -7.36
CA GLU A 322 -2.77 22.64 -8.04
C GLU A 322 -3.88 21.99 -7.22
N THR A 323 -4.95 21.56 -7.88
CA THR A 323 -5.92 20.62 -7.32
C THR A 323 -5.93 19.34 -8.15
N ARG A 324 -5.86 18.19 -7.48
CA ARG A 324 -6.04 16.87 -8.08
C ARG A 324 -7.25 16.19 -7.47
N LEU A 325 -8.09 15.59 -8.30
CA LEU A 325 -9.23 14.79 -7.88
C LEU A 325 -9.19 13.47 -8.61
N GLY A 326 -9.52 12.37 -7.93
CA GLY A 326 -9.59 11.08 -8.61
C GLY A 326 -10.39 10.03 -7.85
N VAL A 327 -10.71 8.96 -8.58
CA VAL A 327 -11.45 7.82 -8.06
C VAL A 327 -10.75 6.55 -8.51
N GLY A 328 -10.28 5.76 -7.57
CA GLY A 328 -9.68 4.44 -7.76
C GLY A 328 -10.69 3.32 -7.55
N TYR A 329 -10.65 2.29 -8.39
CA TYR A 329 -11.32 1.01 -8.17
C TYR A 329 -10.29 -0.10 -8.06
N TYR A 330 -10.37 -0.85 -6.97
CA TYR A 330 -9.52 -1.99 -6.67
C TYR A 330 -10.32 -3.29 -6.76
N GLN A 331 -9.73 -4.31 -7.39
CA GLN A 331 -10.30 -5.66 -7.47
C GLN A 331 -9.19 -6.72 -7.39
N GLU A 332 -9.36 -7.68 -6.48
CA GLU A 332 -8.62 -8.96 -6.50
C GLU A 332 -9.27 -9.92 -7.49
N LEU A 333 -8.49 -10.35 -8.46
CA LEU A 333 -8.81 -11.36 -9.47
C LEU A 333 -8.21 -12.72 -9.04
N PRO A 334 -8.62 -13.83 -9.68
CA PRO A 334 -7.99 -15.14 -9.46
C PRO A 334 -6.48 -15.12 -9.71
N TRP A 335 -5.77 -16.14 -9.23
CA TRP A 335 -4.32 -16.30 -9.36
C TRP A 335 -3.48 -15.19 -8.70
N GLY A 336 -4.05 -14.50 -7.71
CA GLY A 336 -3.37 -13.41 -7.00
C GLY A 336 -3.19 -12.14 -7.84
N ILE A 337 -3.87 -12.03 -8.99
CA ILE A 337 -3.80 -10.83 -9.83
C ILE A 337 -4.59 -9.70 -9.16
N ILE A 338 -3.96 -8.54 -9.02
CA ILE A 338 -4.58 -7.33 -8.49
C ILE A 338 -4.74 -6.32 -9.61
N ALA A 339 -5.96 -5.82 -9.81
CA ALA A 339 -6.24 -4.72 -10.71
C ALA A 339 -6.59 -3.46 -9.92
N TYR A 340 -5.94 -2.34 -10.24
CA TYR A 340 -6.25 -1.03 -9.70
C TYR A 340 -6.32 0.00 -10.83
N LEU A 341 -7.48 0.61 -11.03
CA LEU A 341 -7.70 1.66 -12.02
C LEU A 341 -8.05 2.96 -11.31
N GLN A 342 -7.31 4.04 -11.56
CA GLN A 342 -7.53 5.34 -10.92
C GLN A 342 -7.50 6.48 -11.95
N PRO A 343 -8.63 6.79 -12.60
CA PRO A 343 -8.78 8.06 -13.30
C PRO A 343 -8.62 9.24 -12.33
N GLU A 344 -7.89 10.25 -12.77
CA GLU A 344 -7.71 11.50 -12.06
C GLU A 344 -7.69 12.70 -13.01
N VAL A 345 -8.03 13.87 -12.47
CA VAL A 345 -7.95 15.17 -13.16
C VAL A 345 -7.10 16.09 -12.31
N THR A 346 -6.15 16.77 -12.95
CA THR A 346 -5.32 17.81 -12.35
C THR A 346 -5.73 19.16 -12.92
N TYR A 347 -5.93 20.13 -12.05
CA TYR A 347 -6.24 21.52 -12.40
C TYR A 347 -5.17 22.44 -11.82
N ASN A 348 -4.55 23.24 -12.68
CA ASN A 348 -3.48 24.18 -12.34
C ASN A 348 -3.64 25.44 -13.23
N PRO A 349 -4.19 26.55 -12.71
CA PRO A 349 -4.53 27.72 -13.51
C PRO A 349 -3.42 28.75 -13.69
#